data_AF-A0A662YJU3-F1
#
_entry.id   AF-A0A662YJU3-F1
#
_cell.length_a   1.000
_cell.length_b   1.000
_cell.length_c   1.000
_cell.angle_alpha   90.00
_cell.angle_beta   90.00
_cell.angle_gamma   90.00
#
_symmetry.space_group_name_H-M   'P 1'
#
loop_
_entity.id
_entity.type
_entity.pdbx_description
1 polymer ?
#
loop_
_entity_poly.entity_id
_entity_poly.type
_entity_poly.pdbx_seq_one_letter_code
_entity_poly.pdbx_strand_id
1 'polypeptide(L)'
;MPSCAQVLRWAKYKSLAFPTGFLAFVSYPVFLYGDASRTGNVTITMTDGVQVSQSTLYGSEGLQSKYATKYETFLDIKAGTGKATRARKRLMTTYALSPATSNVSQAMSDVLWPTLQMLVPAYWARRARTPVTRSSTITKRS
;
A
#
# COMPACT_ATOMS: atom_id res chain seq x y z
N MET A 1 -3.40 15.72 -21.67
CA MET A 1 -3.34 14.25 -21.62
C MET A 1 -2.00 13.86 -21.00
N PRO A 2 -1.94 13.06 -19.92
CA PRO A 2 -0.65 12.60 -19.41
C PRO A 2 0.00 11.71 -20.48
N SER A 3 1.27 11.95 -20.77
CA SER A 3 1.99 11.23 -21.81
C SER A 3 2.12 9.74 -21.48
N CYS A 4 2.17 8.88 -22.51
CA CYS A 4 2.32 7.43 -22.38
C CYS A 4 3.52 7.03 -21.47
N ALA A 5 4.55 7.89 -21.42
CA ALA A 5 5.71 7.75 -20.54
C ALA A 5 5.40 7.96 -19.05
N GLN A 6 4.41 8.78 -18.69
CA GLN A 6 3.97 8.89 -17.30
C GLN A 6 3.27 7.61 -16.86
N VAL A 7 2.45 6.99 -17.70
CA VAL A 7 1.66 5.77 -17.38
C VAL A 7 2.56 4.57 -17.02
N LEU A 8 3.69 4.39 -17.71
CA LEU A 8 4.68 3.34 -17.40
C LEU A 8 5.36 3.51 -16.03
N ARG A 9 5.45 4.75 -15.52
CA ARG A 9 6.00 5.06 -14.18
C ARG A 9 5.09 4.58 -13.03
N TRP A 10 3.90 4.06 -13.35
CA TRP A 10 2.92 3.57 -12.38
C TRP A 10 2.78 2.05 -12.37
N ALA A 11 3.72 1.30 -12.93
CA ALA A 11 3.63 -0.16 -13.05
C ALA A 11 3.40 -0.91 -11.72
N LYS A 12 3.73 -0.29 -10.58
CA LYS A 12 3.51 -0.83 -9.23
C LYS A 12 2.15 -0.45 -8.61
N TYR A 13 1.32 0.28 -9.36
CA TYR A 13 0.02 0.82 -8.94
C TYR A 13 -1.07 0.33 -9.87
N LYS A 14 -2.21 -0.09 -9.30
CA LYS A 14 -3.37 -0.47 -10.11
C LYS A 14 -4.37 0.67 -10.12
N SER A 15 -4.66 1.21 -11.30
CA SER A 15 -5.76 2.16 -11.48
C SER A 15 -7.10 1.46 -11.20
N LEU A 16 -7.91 2.11 -10.37
CA LEU A 16 -9.32 1.81 -10.12
C LEU A 16 -10.23 2.86 -10.76
N ALA A 17 -9.72 3.67 -11.70
CA ALA A 17 -10.48 4.76 -12.27
C ALA A 17 -11.75 4.31 -12.98
N PHE A 18 -11.68 3.19 -13.69
CA PHE A 18 -12.84 2.62 -14.37
C PHE A 18 -13.96 2.17 -13.40
N PRO A 19 -13.69 1.33 -12.38
CA PRO A 19 -14.75 0.88 -11.46
C PRO A 19 -15.22 1.94 -10.45
N THR A 20 -14.44 2.99 -10.18
CA THR A 20 -14.78 3.98 -9.14
C THR A 20 -15.22 5.34 -9.68
N GLY A 21 -15.08 5.58 -11.00
CA GLY A 21 -15.41 6.88 -11.62
C GLY A 21 -14.50 8.04 -11.20
N PHE A 22 -13.46 7.78 -10.42
CA PHE A 22 -12.54 8.77 -9.88
C PHE A 22 -11.09 8.32 -10.10
N LEU A 23 -10.11 9.22 -10.18
CA LEU A 23 -8.68 8.87 -10.33
C LEU A 23 -8.10 8.23 -9.05
N ALA A 24 -8.56 7.01 -8.74
CA ALA A 24 -8.13 6.21 -7.62
C ALA A 24 -7.11 5.17 -8.07
N PHE A 25 -6.08 4.97 -7.25
CA PHE A 25 -5.00 4.01 -7.44
C PHE A 25 -4.85 3.18 -6.17
N VAL A 26 -4.59 1.89 -6.34
CA VAL A 26 -4.27 0.99 -5.24
C VAL A 26 -2.80 0.61 -5.27
N SER A 27 -2.18 0.66 -4.09
CA SER A 27 -0.79 0.28 -3.84
C SER A 27 -0.63 -0.46 -2.52
N TYR A 28 0.58 -0.93 -2.24
CA TYR A 28 0.93 -1.39 -0.91
C TYR A 28 1.00 -0.21 0.06
N PRO A 29 0.73 -0.43 1.37
CA PRO A 29 0.86 0.61 2.38
C PRO A 29 2.21 1.31 2.32
N VAL A 30 2.23 2.62 2.60
CA VAL A 30 3.44 3.46 2.61
C VAL A 30 4.27 3.40 1.31
N PHE A 31 3.64 3.02 0.19
CA PHE A 31 4.30 2.80 -1.09
C PHE A 31 5.40 1.73 -1.03
N LEU A 32 5.19 0.67 -0.24
CA LEU A 32 6.05 -0.51 -0.22
C LEU A 32 6.28 -1.03 -1.65
N TYR A 33 7.52 -1.32 -2.00
CA TYR A 33 7.97 -1.77 -3.33
C TYR A 33 7.77 -0.75 -4.48
N GLY A 34 7.45 0.51 -4.14
CA GLY A 34 7.38 1.63 -5.07
C GLY A 34 8.70 2.41 -5.18
N ASP A 35 8.73 3.34 -6.13
CA ASP A 35 9.89 4.21 -6.36
C ASP A 35 10.11 5.24 -5.25
N ALA A 36 11.39 5.51 -4.93
CA ALA A 36 11.80 6.48 -3.91
C ALA A 36 11.26 7.91 -4.17
N SER A 37 11.10 8.26 -5.45
CA SER A 37 10.55 9.54 -5.86
C SER A 37 9.13 9.80 -5.36
N ARG A 38 8.39 8.78 -4.92
CA ARG A 38 7.04 8.94 -4.36
C ARG A 38 7.05 9.11 -2.84
N THR A 39 7.94 8.43 -2.14
CA THR A 39 8.13 8.59 -0.69
C THR A 39 8.82 9.90 -0.32
N GLY A 40 9.66 10.47 -1.20
CA GLY A 40 10.27 11.79 -0.98
C GLY A 40 9.34 12.99 -1.22
N ASN A 41 8.27 12.76 -1.98
CA ASN A 41 7.35 13.79 -2.45
C ASN A 41 6.12 13.97 -1.54
N VAL A 42 5.83 12.96 -0.71
CA VAL A 42 4.75 12.99 0.27
C VAL A 42 5.34 12.66 1.64
N THR A 43 5.21 13.58 2.60
CA THR A 43 5.59 13.31 3.99
C THR A 43 4.59 12.35 4.61
N ILE A 44 4.93 11.06 4.63
CA ILE A 44 4.16 10.05 5.35
C ILE A 44 4.89 9.76 6.65
N THR A 45 4.25 10.06 7.78
CA THR A 45 4.76 9.70 9.10
C THR A 45 4.20 8.35 9.51
N MET A 46 5.07 7.40 9.82
CA MET A 46 4.67 6.11 10.35
C MET A 46 4.21 6.24 11.81
N THR A 47 3.56 5.20 12.33
CA THR A 47 3.03 5.21 13.71
C THR A 47 4.09 5.36 14.81
N ASP A 48 5.35 5.04 14.49
CA ASP A 48 6.53 5.17 15.33
C ASP A 48 7.14 6.59 15.25
N GLY A 49 6.49 7.52 14.56
CA GLY A 49 6.97 8.91 14.40
C GLY A 49 8.05 9.07 13.33
N VAL A 50 8.50 7.98 12.71
CA VAL A 50 9.54 7.99 11.69
C VAL A 50 8.95 8.31 10.31
N GLN A 51 9.61 9.21 9.57
CA GLN A 51 9.21 9.52 8.20
C GLN A 51 9.53 8.34 7.27
N VAL A 52 8.57 8.00 6.41
CA VAL A 52 8.73 6.97 5.38
C VAL A 52 9.76 7.44 4.34
N SER A 53 10.78 6.63 4.14
CA SER A 53 11.75 6.76 3.05
C SER A 53 12.24 5.35 2.68
N GLN A 54 12.88 5.20 1.51
CA GLN A 54 13.45 3.90 1.15
C GLN A 54 14.54 3.45 2.15
N SER A 55 15.37 4.38 2.66
CA SER A 55 16.40 4.07 3.65
C SER A 55 15.84 3.70 5.02
N THR A 56 14.65 4.21 5.39
CA THR A 56 13.99 3.80 6.64
C THR A 56 13.27 2.48 6.50
N LEU A 57 12.67 2.18 5.34
CA LEU A 57 11.93 0.94 5.10
C LEU A 57 12.83 -0.27 4.85
N TYR A 58 13.91 -0.10 4.08
CA TYR A 58 14.79 -1.18 3.64
C TYR A 58 16.16 -1.09 4.33
N GLY A 59 16.59 -2.19 4.92
CA GLY A 59 17.96 -2.40 5.39
C GLY A 59 18.81 -3.16 4.34
N SER A 60 20.02 -3.56 4.73
CA SER A 60 20.94 -4.33 3.88
C SER A 60 20.37 -5.69 3.43
N GLU A 61 19.48 -6.29 4.24
CA GLU A 61 18.85 -7.58 3.97
C GLU A 61 17.46 -7.45 3.31
N GLY A 62 17.07 -6.25 2.90
CA GLY A 62 15.75 -5.95 2.34
C GLY A 62 14.81 -5.31 3.35
N LEU A 63 13.51 -5.59 3.26
CA LEU A 63 12.50 -4.90 4.08
C LEU A 63 12.72 -5.22 5.57
N GLN A 64 12.88 -4.19 6.41
CA GLN A 64 13.13 -4.41 7.84
C GLN A 64 11.98 -5.18 8.49
N SER A 65 12.29 -6.17 9.33
CA SER A 65 11.30 -7.07 9.97
C SER A 65 10.17 -6.33 10.70
N LYS A 66 10.48 -5.20 11.36
CA LYS A 66 9.49 -4.34 12.02
C LYS A 66 8.43 -3.80 11.05
N TYR A 67 8.84 -3.44 9.83
CA TYR A 67 7.96 -2.91 8.80
C TYR A 67 7.34 -4.01 7.95
N ALA A 68 8.04 -5.12 7.72
CA ALA A 68 7.48 -6.32 7.10
C ALA A 68 6.24 -6.80 7.86
N THR A 69 6.39 -7.03 9.17
CA THR A 69 5.26 -7.41 10.03
C THR A 69 4.10 -6.40 9.98
N LYS A 70 4.40 -5.11 9.78
CA LYS A 70 3.44 -4.01 9.84
C LYS A 70 2.79 -3.57 8.51
N TYR A 71 3.41 -3.83 7.37
CA TYR A 71 2.90 -3.35 6.08
C TYR A 71 2.85 -4.43 4.99
N GLU A 72 3.52 -5.56 5.18
CA GLU A 72 3.55 -6.64 4.19
C GLU A 72 2.22 -7.41 4.09
N THR A 73 1.96 -7.92 2.90
CA THR A 73 0.85 -8.84 2.61
C THR A 73 1.42 -10.24 2.44
N PHE A 74 0.89 -11.21 3.18
CA PHE A 74 1.34 -12.59 3.12
C PHE A 74 0.16 -13.57 3.09
N LEU A 75 0.41 -14.73 2.50
CA LEU A 75 -0.54 -15.82 2.39
C LEU A 75 0.22 -17.13 2.65
N ASP A 76 0.03 -17.69 3.84
CA ASP A 76 0.59 -18.96 4.24
C ASP A 76 -0.39 -20.06 3.81
N ILE A 77 0.08 -20.94 2.93
CA ILE A 77 -0.69 -22.04 2.39
C ILE A 77 -0.11 -23.35 2.91
N LYS A 78 -0.97 -24.22 3.45
CA LYS A 78 -0.55 -25.57 3.84
C LYS A 78 -0.20 -26.39 2.61
N ALA A 79 1.08 -26.76 2.47
CA ALA A 79 1.55 -27.69 1.47
C ALA A 79 0.75 -29.02 1.56
N GLY A 80 0.17 -29.44 0.45
CA GLY A 80 -0.66 -30.65 0.34
C GLY A 80 -2.17 -30.42 0.32
N THR A 81 -2.71 -29.41 1.01
CA THR A 81 -4.17 -29.14 1.01
C THR A 81 -4.57 -27.85 0.30
N GLY A 82 -3.61 -26.97 -0.01
CA GLY A 82 -3.90 -25.68 -0.63
C GLY A 82 -4.71 -24.72 0.26
N LYS A 83 -4.99 -25.11 1.51
CA LYS A 83 -5.77 -24.30 2.45
C LYS A 83 -4.89 -23.22 3.05
N ALA A 84 -5.40 -21.99 3.05
CA ALA A 84 -4.75 -20.88 3.73
C ALA A 84 -4.79 -21.08 5.26
N THR A 85 -3.62 -21.27 5.86
CA THR A 85 -3.43 -21.37 7.32
C THR A 85 -3.29 -20.00 7.96
N ARG A 86 -2.81 -19.00 7.21
CA ARG A 86 -2.78 -17.62 7.66
C ARG A 86 -2.81 -16.71 6.44
N ALA A 87 -3.68 -15.72 6.44
CA ALA A 87 -3.74 -14.74 5.35
C ALA A 87 -3.82 -13.34 5.91
N ARG A 88 -2.99 -12.44 5.39
CA ARG A 88 -3.06 -11.01 5.70
C ARG A 88 -2.89 -10.22 4.43
N LYS A 89 -3.96 -9.55 4.01
CA LYS A 89 -4.00 -8.64 2.87
C LYS A 89 -4.00 -7.19 3.36
N ARG A 90 -3.08 -6.38 2.85
CA ARG A 90 -3.01 -4.94 3.11
C ARG A 90 -2.95 -4.20 1.79
N LEU A 91 -3.85 -3.23 1.65
CA LEU A 91 -3.92 -2.37 0.47
C LEU A 91 -4.13 -0.94 0.91
N MET A 92 -3.62 -0.03 0.11
CA MET A 92 -3.69 1.40 0.30
C MET A 92 -4.33 2.05 -0.91
N THR A 93 -5.32 2.90 -0.65
CA THR A 93 -6.00 3.68 -1.68
C THR A 93 -5.38 5.06 -1.71
N THR A 94 -5.08 5.51 -2.92
CA THR A 94 -4.41 6.77 -3.21
C THR A 94 -5.15 7.48 -4.33
N TYR A 95 -5.28 8.80 -4.23
CA TYR A 95 -5.97 9.61 -5.22
C TYR A 95 -4.98 10.45 -6.01
N ALA A 96 -5.02 10.40 -7.33
CA ALA A 96 -4.20 11.30 -8.14
C ALA A 96 -4.91 12.64 -8.29
N LEU A 97 -4.22 13.71 -7.90
CA LEU A 97 -4.67 15.06 -8.13
C LEU A 97 -3.99 15.64 -9.37
N SER A 98 -4.79 16.24 -10.24
CA SER A 98 -4.31 16.99 -11.39
C SER A 98 -3.99 18.43 -10.97
N PRO A 99 -3.02 19.09 -11.63
CA PRO A 99 -2.91 20.55 -11.55
C PRO A 99 -4.21 21.21 -12.02
N ALA A 100 -4.52 22.37 -11.43
CA ALA A 100 -5.66 23.18 -11.78
C ALA A 100 -5.52 23.72 -13.21
N THR A 101 -6.64 23.75 -13.93
CA THR A 101 -6.69 24.29 -15.30
C THR A 101 -6.51 25.80 -15.33
N SER A 102 -6.86 26.49 -14.24
CA SER A 102 -6.71 27.94 -14.05
C SER A 102 -5.29 28.36 -13.63
N ASN A 103 -4.55 27.48 -12.93
CA ASN A 103 -3.18 27.73 -12.53
C ASN A 103 -2.42 26.40 -12.39
N VAL A 104 -1.45 26.17 -13.28
CA VAL A 104 -0.66 24.93 -13.31
C VAL A 104 0.20 24.75 -12.05
N SER A 105 0.42 25.83 -11.29
CA SER A 105 1.17 25.81 -10.03
C SER A 105 0.33 25.39 -8.83
N GLN A 106 -1.00 25.27 -8.97
CA GLN A 106 -1.93 24.88 -7.92
C GLN A 106 -2.55 23.52 -8.22
N ALA A 107 -2.76 22.68 -7.21
CA ALA A 107 -3.54 21.45 -7.36
C ALA A 107 -5.04 21.79 -7.48
N MET A 108 -5.83 20.96 -8.17
CA MET A 108 -7.29 21.11 -8.20
C MET A 108 -7.98 20.97 -6.82
N SER A 109 -7.23 20.58 -5.77
CA SER A 109 -7.69 20.54 -4.38
C SER A 109 -7.22 21.79 -3.61
N ASP A 110 -7.84 22.93 -3.89
CA ASP A 110 -7.48 24.28 -3.41
C ASP A 110 -7.74 24.53 -1.89
N VAL A 111 -7.51 23.54 -1.01
CA VAL A 111 -7.74 23.74 0.44
C VAL A 111 -6.61 23.22 1.33
N LEU A 112 -5.81 22.24 0.89
CA LEU A 112 -4.81 21.61 1.78
C LEU A 112 -3.42 21.40 1.16
N TRP A 113 -3.27 21.44 -0.16
CA TRP A 113 -2.04 20.97 -0.84
C TRP A 113 -1.68 21.82 -2.06
N PRO A 114 -1.03 22.99 -1.87
CA PRO A 114 -0.87 23.99 -2.91
C PRO A 114 0.05 23.60 -4.08
N THR A 115 0.84 22.52 -4.01
CA THR A 115 1.87 22.19 -5.02
C THR A 115 1.86 20.74 -5.53
N LEU A 116 0.73 20.00 -5.41
CA LEU A 116 0.74 18.55 -5.66
C LEU A 116 0.30 18.14 -7.09
N GLN A 117 1.26 17.73 -7.91
CA GLN A 117 1.06 16.78 -9.02
C GLN A 117 1.26 15.32 -8.55
N MET A 118 0.50 14.87 -7.54
CA MET A 118 0.87 13.67 -6.78
C MET A 118 -0.30 12.80 -6.33
N LEU A 119 0.01 11.53 -6.10
CA LEU A 119 -0.84 10.61 -5.37
C LEU A 119 -0.94 11.06 -3.92
N VAL A 120 -2.15 11.40 -3.49
CA VAL A 120 -2.41 11.64 -2.08
C VAL A 120 -2.83 10.32 -1.44
N PRO A 121 -2.09 9.85 -0.41
CA PRO A 121 -2.51 8.69 0.36
C PRO A 121 -3.79 9.00 1.14
N ALA A 122 -4.88 8.26 0.89
CA ALA A 122 -6.15 8.48 1.58
C ALA A 122 -6.24 7.62 2.84
N TYR A 123 -6.20 6.30 2.67
CA TYR A 123 -6.25 5.34 3.78
C TYR A 123 -5.67 4.01 3.35
N TRP A 124 -5.29 3.19 4.33
CA TRP A 124 -4.90 1.79 4.10
C TRP A 124 -5.76 0.88 4.98
N ALA A 125 -6.11 -0.29 4.43
CA ALA A 125 -6.95 -1.26 5.10
C ALA A 125 -6.21 -2.58 5.28
N ARG A 126 -6.52 -3.28 6.37
CA ARG A 126 -6.01 -4.61 6.68
C ARG A 126 -7.17 -5.59 6.72
N ARG A 127 -7.07 -6.67 5.94
CA ARG A 127 -7.91 -7.85 6.07
C ARG A 127 -7.05 -9.03 6.51
N ALA A 128 -7.38 -9.65 7.63
CA ALA A 128 -6.67 -10.81 8.16
C ALA A 128 -7.63 -11.99 8.35
N ARG A 129 -7.15 -13.20 8.10
CA ARG A 129 -7.86 -14.44 8.40
C ARG A 129 -6.89 -15.41 9.07
N THR A 130 -7.25 -15.84 10.27
CA THR A 130 -6.65 -16.95 11.00
C THR A 130 -7.72 -18.03 11.16
N PRO A 131 -7.56 -19.22 10.57
CA PRO A 131 -8.47 -20.34 10.81
C PRO A 131 -8.33 -20.80 12.28
N VAL A 132 -9.47 -20.96 12.95
CA VAL A 132 -9.54 -21.56 14.28
C VAL A 132 -9.19 -23.04 14.13
N THR A 133 -8.06 -23.46 14.70
CA THR A 133 -7.70 -24.87 14.78
C THR A 133 -8.25 -25.42 16.09
N ARG A 134 -9.36 -26.16 16.05
CA ARG A 134 -9.79 -26.96 17.21
C ARG A 134 -8.88 -28.19 17.27
N SER A 135 -7.97 -28.22 18.25
CA SER A 135 -7.23 -29.43 18.60
C SER A 135 -8.17 -30.34 19.39
N SER A 136 -8.83 -31.30 18.74
CA SER A 136 -9.51 -32.38 19.45
C SER A 136 -8.46 -33.38 19.91
N THR A 137 -8.01 -33.27 21.16
CA THR A 137 -7.20 -34.30 21.80
C THR A 137 -8.10 -35.52 22.03
N ILE A 138 -8.00 -36.54 21.18
CA ILE A 138 -8.67 -37.83 21.41
C ILE A 138 -7.79 -38.61 22.39
N THR A 139 -8.12 -38.54 23.68
CA THR A 139 -7.54 -39.44 24.69
C THR A 139 -8.24 -40.78 24.59
N LYS A 140 -7.56 -41.79 24.05
CA LYS A 140 -8.00 -43.18 24.08
C LYS A 140 -7.95 -43.65 25.54
N ARG A 141 -9.10 -43.85 26.19
CA ARG A 141 -9.15 -44.58 27.47
C ARG A 141 -8.98 -46.07 27.12
N SER A 142 -7.95 -46.66 27.71
CA SER A 142 -7.76 -48.11 27.84
C SER A 142 -8.85 -48.71 28.72
#